data_AF-A0A223NTH8-F1
#
_entry.id   AF-A0A223NTH8-F1
#
_cell.length_a   1.000
_cell.length_b   1.000
_cell.length_c   1.000
_cell.angle_alpha   90.00
_cell.angle_beta   90.00
_cell.angle_gamma   90.00
#
_symmetry.space_group_name_H-M   'P 1'
#
loop_
_entity.id
_entity.type
_entity.pdbx_description
1 polymer ?
#
loop_
_entity_poly.entity_id
_entity_poly.type
_entity_poly.pdbx_seq_one_letter_code
_entity_poly.pdbx_strand_id
1 'polypeptide(L)'
;MDNSFLASIQKLEAMAFFSGYALVYTVMLFFWGNEQQKGKFTSRIISLLPVSYAFIGVLFLGFQLKRLYPDYSWEHVRLTIQQPYLIGWGILSIAFLIPALKKQPVISLLHSCTFFYFIAADLFGLLIAKSADNDMVKNDMKVLAASVILNIGVLALIILLFTLDILYKKYKLRRI
;
A
#
# COMPACT_ATOMS: atom_id res chain seq x y z
N MET A 1 -2.42 -16.28 -24.88
CA MET A 1 -2.71 -16.26 -23.43
C MET A 1 -3.92 -15.38 -23.25
N ASP A 2 -4.98 -15.90 -22.62
CA ASP A 2 -6.26 -15.21 -22.55
C ASP A 2 -6.16 -13.91 -21.75
N ASN A 3 -6.86 -12.86 -22.20
CA ASN A 3 -6.89 -11.54 -21.55
C ASN A 3 -7.30 -11.63 -20.07
N SER A 4 -8.05 -12.67 -19.68
CA SER A 4 -8.46 -12.99 -18.31
C SER A 4 -7.28 -13.28 -17.38
N PHE A 5 -6.25 -13.99 -17.86
CA PHE A 5 -5.09 -14.33 -17.05
C PHE A 5 -4.24 -13.10 -16.72
N LEU A 6 -3.94 -12.28 -17.73
CA LEU A 6 -3.19 -11.03 -17.55
C LEU A 6 -3.92 -10.02 -16.66
N ALA A 7 -5.24 -9.91 -16.81
CA ALA A 7 -6.07 -9.10 -15.93
C ALA A 7 -6.01 -9.60 -14.48
N SER A 8 -6.01 -10.92 -14.27
CA SER A 8 -5.90 -11.51 -12.92
C SER A 8 -4.55 -11.20 -12.27
N ILE A 9 -3.45 -11.27 -13.04
CA ILE A 9 -2.13 -10.87 -12.56
C ILE A 9 -2.11 -9.40 -12.15
N GLN A 10 -2.69 -8.49 -12.94
CA GLN A 10 -2.73 -7.06 -12.59
C GLN A 10 -3.51 -6.77 -11.31
N LYS A 11 -4.64 -7.45 -11.11
CA LYS A 11 -5.39 -7.39 -9.85
C LYS A 11 -4.50 -7.84 -8.69
N LEU A 12 -3.82 -8.98 -8.83
CA LEU A 12 -2.91 -9.52 -7.80
C LEU A 12 -1.75 -8.58 -7.50
N GLU A 13 -1.15 -7.95 -8.51
CA GLU A 13 -0.11 -6.93 -8.35
C GLU A 13 -0.63 -5.76 -7.51
N ALA A 14 -1.78 -5.18 -7.87
CA ALA A 14 -2.35 -4.08 -7.11
C ALA A 14 -2.67 -4.48 -5.65
N MET A 15 -3.22 -5.68 -5.44
CA MET A 15 -3.45 -6.23 -4.10
C MET A 15 -2.15 -6.40 -3.32
N ALA A 16 -1.08 -6.91 -3.95
CA ALA A 16 0.23 -7.08 -3.34
C ALA A 16 0.82 -5.75 -2.86
N PHE A 17 0.57 -4.63 -3.55
CA PHE A 17 1.06 -3.33 -3.08
C PHE A 17 0.19 -2.74 -1.96
N PHE A 18 -1.14 -2.74 -2.11
CA PHE A 18 -2.00 -1.87 -1.31
C PHE A 18 -2.82 -2.56 -0.22
N SER A 19 -3.13 -3.85 -0.34
CA SER A 19 -4.08 -4.53 0.56
C SER A 19 -3.59 -4.62 2.01
N GLY A 20 -2.28 -4.79 2.21
CA GLY A 20 -1.66 -4.88 3.53
C GLY A 20 -1.73 -3.59 4.34
N TYR A 21 -1.94 -2.44 3.69
CA TYR A 21 -2.04 -1.16 4.39
C TYR A 21 -3.16 -1.13 5.43
N ALA A 22 -4.34 -1.68 5.09
CA ALA A 22 -5.48 -1.70 6.00
C ALA A 22 -5.17 -2.48 7.30
N LEU A 23 -4.44 -3.60 7.18
CA LEU A 23 -3.99 -4.38 8.33
C LEU A 23 -2.95 -3.63 9.15
N VAL A 24 -1.94 -3.06 8.49
CA VAL A 24 -0.90 -2.26 9.17
C VAL A 24 -1.55 -1.09 9.92
N TYR A 25 -2.48 -0.39 9.28
CA TYR A 25 -3.23 0.69 9.89
C TYR A 25 -4.00 0.24 11.13
N THR A 26 -4.72 -0.88 11.03
CA THR A 26 -5.53 -1.43 12.12
C THR A 26 -4.65 -1.84 13.30
N VAL A 27 -3.52 -2.51 13.04
CA VAL A 27 -2.54 -2.88 14.07
C VAL A 27 -1.99 -1.63 14.76
N MET A 28 -1.66 -0.59 13.99
CA MET A 28 -1.19 0.67 14.55
C MET A 28 -2.26 1.31 15.46
N LEU A 29 -3.53 1.32 15.04
CA LEU A 29 -4.62 1.81 15.89
C LEU A 29 -4.87 0.94 17.12
N PHE A 30 -4.73 -0.38 17.01
CA PHE A 30 -4.93 -1.28 18.14
C PHE A 30 -3.90 -1.01 19.25
N PHE A 31 -2.62 -0.90 18.90
CA PHE A 31 -1.56 -0.65 19.87
C PHE A 31 -1.49 0.79 20.37
N TRP A 32 -1.91 1.76 19.55
CA TRP A 32 -1.63 3.19 19.81
C TRP A 32 -2.85 4.12 19.74
N GLY A 33 -4.05 3.59 19.47
CA GLY A 33 -5.29 4.35 19.37
C GLY A 33 -5.93 4.70 20.71
N ASN A 34 -5.48 4.10 21.82
CA ASN A 34 -6.06 4.34 23.13
C ASN A 34 -5.66 5.73 23.68
N GLU A 35 -6.64 6.61 23.89
CA GLU A 35 -6.43 8.04 24.14
C GLU A 35 -5.61 8.35 25.39
N GLN A 36 -5.67 7.48 26.40
CA GLN A 36 -4.99 7.65 27.67
C GLN A 36 -3.45 7.51 27.58
N GLN A 37 -2.91 7.01 26.47
CA GLN A 37 -1.45 6.83 26.27
C GLN A 37 -0.90 7.63 25.07
N LYS A 38 -1.63 8.61 24.54
CA LYS A 38 -1.20 9.44 23.38
C LYS A 38 0.00 10.33 23.73
N GLY A 39 1.19 9.75 23.77
CA GLY A 39 2.45 10.49 23.76
C GLY A 39 2.62 11.26 22.43
N LYS A 40 3.35 12.39 22.47
CA LYS A 40 3.68 13.19 21.27
C LYS A 40 4.38 12.38 20.16
N PHE A 41 5.02 11.27 20.51
CA PHE A 41 5.70 10.39 19.56
C PHE A 41 4.71 9.51 18.78
N THR A 42 3.74 8.93 19.49
CA THR A 42 2.70 8.07 18.92
C THR A 42 1.83 8.81 17.91
N SER A 43 1.36 10.01 18.24
CA SER A 43 0.57 10.83 17.32
C SER A 43 1.34 11.21 16.06
N ARG A 44 2.67 11.40 16.18
CA ARG A 44 3.54 11.63 15.03
C ARG A 44 3.65 10.40 14.15
N ILE A 45 3.83 9.20 14.70
CA ILE A 45 3.90 7.98 13.88
C ILE A 45 2.60 7.75 13.11
N ILE A 46 1.44 7.89 13.77
CA ILE A 46 0.14 7.74 13.09
C ILE A 46 0.00 8.75 11.94
N SER A 47 0.51 9.98 12.13
CA SER A 47 0.51 11.00 11.07
C SER A 47 1.42 10.69 9.87
N LEU A 48 2.32 9.71 9.99
CA LEU A 48 3.18 9.27 8.89
C LEU A 48 2.51 8.18 8.03
N LEU A 49 1.41 7.58 8.46
CA LEU A 49 0.72 6.51 7.72
C LEU A 49 0.25 6.93 6.32
N PRO A 50 -0.30 8.14 6.07
CA PRO A 50 -0.61 8.57 4.71
C PRO A 50 0.63 8.73 3.83
N VAL A 51 1.75 9.15 4.42
CA VAL A 51 3.01 9.34 3.71
C VAL A 51 3.61 8.00 3.32
N SER A 52 3.60 7.01 4.22
CA SER A 52 4.02 5.64 3.88
C SER A 52 3.14 5.04 2.79
N TYR A 53 1.83 5.26 2.86
CA TYR A 53 0.90 4.82 1.81
C TYR A 53 1.18 5.45 0.45
N ALA A 54 1.47 6.75 0.41
CA ALA A 54 1.82 7.43 -0.82
C ALA A 54 3.13 6.88 -1.42
N PHE A 55 4.09 6.50 -0.56
CA PHE A 55 5.34 5.90 -1.00
C PHE A 55 5.15 4.50 -1.60
N ILE A 56 4.18 3.72 -1.09
CA ILE A 56 3.73 2.48 -1.75
C ILE A 56 3.21 2.79 -3.17
N GLY A 57 2.45 3.88 -3.33
CA GLY A 57 2.03 4.39 -4.64
C GLY A 57 3.17 4.71 -5.58
N VAL A 58 4.23 5.35 -5.09
CA VAL A 58 5.43 5.64 -5.86
C VAL A 58 6.15 4.35 -6.28
N LEU A 59 6.28 3.38 -5.38
CA LEU A 59 6.86 2.07 -5.71
C LEU A 59 6.01 1.32 -6.75
N PHE A 60 4.69 1.38 -6.63
CA PHE A 60 3.77 0.79 -7.60
C PHE A 60 3.89 1.46 -8.98
N LEU A 61 3.97 2.79 -9.03
CA LEU A 61 4.22 3.51 -10.28
C LEU A 61 5.57 3.10 -10.89
N GLY A 62 6.63 3.03 -10.10
CA GLY A 62 7.94 2.56 -10.55
C GLY A 62 7.89 1.13 -11.11
N PHE A 63 7.12 0.23 -10.47
CA PHE A 63 6.87 -1.12 -10.97
C PHE A 63 6.14 -1.12 -12.31
N GLN A 64 5.09 -0.30 -12.47
CA GLN A 64 4.37 -0.19 -13.75
C GLN A 64 5.24 0.38 -14.86
N LEU A 65 6.05 1.41 -14.57
CA LEU A 65 6.99 1.98 -15.54
C LEU A 65 8.05 0.96 -15.98
N LYS A 66 8.58 0.17 -15.05
CA LYS A 66 9.52 -0.91 -15.37
C LYS A 66 8.91 -1.94 -16.33
N ARG A 67 7.61 -2.22 -16.22
CA ARG A 67 6.90 -3.19 -17.08
C ARG A 67 6.70 -2.67 -18.51
N LEU A 68 6.64 -1.35 -18.70
CA LEU A 68 6.54 -0.71 -20.00
C LEU A 68 7.90 -0.51 -20.70
N TYR A 69 9.00 -0.75 -20.00
CA TYR A 69 10.34 -0.66 -20.58
C TYR A 69 10.68 -1.92 -21.40
N PRO A 70 11.39 -1.80 -22.54
CA PRO A 70 11.92 -0.57 -23.16
C PRO A 70 10.94 0.12 -24.13
N ASP A 71 9.89 -0.58 -24.56
CA ASP A 71 8.99 -0.12 -25.61
C ASP A 71 7.76 0.59 -25.02
N TYR A 72 7.84 1.91 -24.95
CA TYR A 72 6.77 2.78 -24.45
C TYR A 72 5.68 3.08 -25.49
N SER A 73 5.55 2.28 -26.56
CA SER A 73 4.52 2.48 -27.59
C SER A 73 3.10 2.35 -27.04
N TRP A 74 2.16 3.09 -27.64
CA TRP A 74 0.74 3.05 -27.25
C TRP A 74 0.11 1.67 -27.46
N GLU A 75 0.53 0.95 -28.50
CA GLU A 75 0.13 -0.44 -28.71
C GLU A 75 0.60 -1.33 -27.54
N HIS A 76 1.85 -1.19 -27.11
CA HIS A 76 2.40 -1.94 -25.99
C HIS A 76 1.67 -1.61 -24.68
N VAL A 77 1.38 -0.32 -24.43
CA VAL A 77 0.59 0.10 -23.26
C VAL A 77 -0.80 -0.54 -23.27
N ARG A 78 -1.51 -0.51 -24.41
CA ARG A 78 -2.86 -1.07 -24.54
C ARG A 78 -2.89 -2.60 -24.38
N LEU A 79 -1.86 -3.29 -24.86
CA LEU A 79 -1.75 -4.74 -24.73
C LEU A 79 -1.35 -5.14 -23.30
N THR A 80 -0.50 -4.36 -22.67
CA THR A 80 0.05 -4.65 -21.34
C THR A 80 -0.93 -4.28 -20.23
N ILE A 81 -1.65 -3.15 -20.34
CA ILE A 81 -2.61 -2.67 -19.33
C ILE A 81 -4.02 -3.17 -19.64
N GLN A 82 -4.44 -4.21 -18.93
CA GLN A 82 -5.79 -4.80 -19.04
C GLN A 82 -6.77 -4.13 -18.07
N GLN A 83 -6.28 -3.62 -16.93
CA GLN A 83 -7.11 -3.00 -15.88
C GLN A 83 -6.65 -1.56 -15.57
N PRO A 84 -6.84 -0.60 -16.50
CA PRO A 84 -6.37 0.77 -16.35
C PRO A 84 -6.98 1.48 -15.13
N TYR A 85 -8.20 1.13 -14.75
CA TYR A 85 -8.88 1.70 -13.58
C TYR A 85 -8.19 1.32 -12.25
N LEU A 86 -7.71 0.08 -12.11
CA LEU A 86 -6.97 -0.35 -10.91
C LEU A 86 -5.60 0.31 -10.84
N ILE A 87 -4.93 0.44 -11.98
CA ILE A 87 -3.66 1.16 -12.06
C ILE A 87 -3.85 2.63 -11.69
N GLY A 88 -4.86 3.28 -12.28
CA GLY A 88 -5.21 4.67 -11.97
C GLY A 88 -5.55 4.87 -10.49
N TRP A 89 -6.37 3.97 -9.92
CA TRP A 89 -6.67 3.98 -8.49
C TRP A 89 -5.41 3.76 -7.63
N GLY A 90 -4.53 2.85 -8.01
CA GLY A 90 -3.26 2.63 -7.33
C GLY A 90 -2.37 3.88 -7.35
N ILE A 91 -2.22 4.54 -8.50
CA ILE A 91 -1.43 5.76 -8.66
C ILE A 91 -2.03 6.93 -7.87
N LEU A 92 -3.36 6.97 -7.69
CA LEU A 92 -4.03 8.00 -6.90
C LEU A 92 -3.55 8.04 -5.44
N SER A 93 -2.98 6.94 -4.92
CA SER A 93 -2.36 6.95 -3.59
C SER A 93 -1.19 7.94 -3.45
N ILE A 94 -0.52 8.33 -4.55
CA ILE A 94 0.53 9.36 -4.52
C ILE A 94 -0.02 10.72 -4.08
N ALA A 95 -1.31 10.98 -4.29
CA ALA A 95 -1.97 12.22 -3.85
C ALA A 95 -1.90 12.41 -2.32
N PHE A 96 -1.68 11.35 -1.53
CA PHE A 96 -1.47 11.47 -0.08
C PHE A 96 -0.13 12.13 0.30
N LEU A 97 0.75 12.46 -0.65
CA LEU A 97 1.87 13.39 -0.42
C LEU A 97 1.40 14.85 -0.28
N ILE A 98 0.24 15.20 -0.84
CA ILE A 98 -0.29 16.57 -0.82
C ILE A 98 -0.60 16.97 0.63
N PRO A 99 -0.23 18.19 1.07
CA PRO A 99 -0.41 18.63 2.45
C PRO A 99 -1.83 18.50 3.03
N ALA A 100 -2.86 18.61 2.18
CA ALA A 100 -4.27 18.47 2.58
C ALA A 100 -4.66 17.02 2.89
N LEU A 101 -4.12 16.05 2.14
CA LEU A 101 -4.42 14.63 2.29
C LEU A 101 -3.48 13.91 3.25
N LYS A 102 -2.21 14.35 3.35
CA LYS A 102 -1.22 13.72 4.23
C LYS A 102 -1.58 13.74 5.72
N LYS A 103 -2.50 14.62 6.11
CA LYS A 103 -3.00 14.75 7.49
C LYS A 103 -4.25 13.89 7.77
N GLN A 104 -4.74 13.15 6.78
CA GLN A 104 -6.01 12.43 6.84
C GLN A 104 -5.80 10.91 6.77
N PRO A 105 -5.34 10.28 7.88
CA PRO A 105 -5.09 8.84 7.96
C PRO A 105 -6.31 7.97 7.65
N VAL A 106 -7.51 8.48 7.93
CA VAL A 106 -8.76 7.76 7.61
C VAL A 106 -9.00 7.70 6.11
N ILE A 107 -8.68 8.76 5.35
CA ILE A 107 -8.89 8.78 3.90
C ILE A 107 -7.93 7.80 3.19
N SER A 108 -6.67 7.71 3.63
CA SER A 108 -5.73 6.72 3.09
C SER A 108 -6.17 5.29 3.38
N LEU A 109 -6.75 5.05 4.56
CA LEU A 109 -7.38 3.76 4.89
C LEU A 109 -8.54 3.46 3.93
N LEU A 110 -9.50 4.38 3.78
CA LEU A 110 -10.65 4.19 2.89
C LEU A 110 -10.21 3.91 1.44
N HIS A 111 -9.18 4.61 0.96
CA HIS A 111 -8.62 4.35 -0.36
C HIS A 111 -8.02 2.93 -0.47
N SER A 112 -7.29 2.48 0.55
CA SER A 112 -6.74 1.11 0.60
C SER A 112 -7.81 0.03 0.73
N CYS A 113 -8.96 0.34 1.32
CA CYS A 113 -10.06 -0.61 1.54
C CYS A 113 -10.59 -1.17 0.22
N THR A 114 -10.50 -0.44 -0.90
CA THR A 114 -10.83 -0.98 -2.22
C THR A 114 -9.98 -2.21 -2.56
N PHE A 115 -8.67 -2.17 -2.30
CA PHE A 115 -7.77 -3.30 -2.56
C PHE A 115 -7.89 -4.40 -1.50
N PHE A 116 -8.10 -4.01 -0.25
CA PHE A 116 -8.36 -4.96 0.83
C PHE A 116 -9.68 -5.72 0.62
N TYR A 117 -10.70 -5.05 0.09
CA TYR A 117 -11.97 -5.69 -0.26
C TYR A 117 -11.78 -6.81 -1.27
N PHE A 118 -10.97 -6.61 -2.31
CA PHE A 118 -10.74 -7.65 -3.30
C PHE A 118 -10.12 -8.91 -2.71
N ILE A 119 -9.08 -8.78 -1.87
CA ILE A 119 -8.45 -9.95 -1.26
C ILE A 119 -9.36 -10.61 -0.21
N ALA A 120 -10.12 -9.82 0.54
CA ALA A 120 -11.08 -10.33 1.51
C ALA A 120 -12.25 -11.07 0.82
N ALA A 121 -12.75 -10.54 -0.30
CA ALA A 121 -13.80 -11.18 -1.09
C ALA A 121 -13.32 -12.49 -1.72
N ASP A 122 -12.10 -12.52 -2.25
CA ASP A 122 -11.50 -13.73 -2.83
C ASP A 122 -11.35 -14.82 -1.74
N LEU A 123 -10.79 -14.47 -0.57
CA LEU A 123 -10.66 -15.40 0.57
C LEU A 123 -12.02 -15.87 1.12
N PHE A 124 -12.98 -14.96 1.25
CA PHE A 124 -14.31 -15.30 1.77
C PHE A 124 -15.09 -16.21 0.81
N GLY A 125 -14.99 -15.95 -0.50
CA GLY A 125 -15.55 -16.81 -1.53
C GLY A 125 -14.97 -18.22 -1.49
N LEU A 126 -13.65 -18.34 -1.32
CA LEU A 126 -12.97 -19.62 -1.17
C LEU A 126 -13.38 -20.36 0.11
N LEU A 127 -13.59 -19.66 1.24
CA LEU A 127 -14.05 -20.26 2.49
C LEU A 127 -15.48 -20.83 2.40
N ILE A 128 -16.34 -20.21 1.60
CA ILE A 128 -17.75 -20.64 1.43
C ILE A 128 -17.87 -21.75 0.38
N ALA A 129 -17.02 -21.75 -0.64
CA ALA A 129 -17.02 -22.80 -1.65
C ALA A 129 -16.59 -24.14 -1.02
N LYS A 130 -17.48 -25.14 -1.02
CA LYS A 130 -17.19 -26.51 -0.53
C LYS A 130 -16.02 -27.21 -1.24
N SER A 131 -15.53 -26.65 -2.34
CA SER A 131 -14.38 -27.11 -3.12
C SER A 131 -13.23 -26.11 -3.09
N ALA A 132 -12.95 -25.52 -1.93
CA ALA A 132 -11.83 -24.60 -1.75
C ALA A 132 -10.53 -25.28 -2.20
N ASP A 133 -9.93 -24.77 -3.27
CA ASP A 133 -8.60 -25.21 -3.69
C ASP A 133 -7.57 -24.62 -2.72
N ASN A 134 -6.93 -25.51 -1.95
CA ASN A 134 -5.92 -25.13 -0.97
C ASN A 134 -4.77 -24.32 -1.58
N ASP A 135 -4.45 -24.54 -2.87
CA ASP A 135 -3.39 -23.81 -3.54
C ASP A 135 -3.79 -22.35 -3.83
N MET A 136 -5.07 -22.10 -4.14
CA MET A 136 -5.59 -20.74 -4.33
C MET A 136 -5.54 -19.94 -3.03
N VAL A 137 -6.04 -20.52 -1.92
CA VAL A 137 -5.99 -19.87 -0.60
C VAL A 137 -4.55 -19.56 -0.20
N LYS A 138 -3.63 -20.51 -0.41
CA LYS A 138 -2.21 -20.33 -0.11
C LYS A 138 -1.59 -19.20 -0.93
N ASN A 139 -1.99 -19.04 -2.19
CA ASN A 139 -1.51 -17.97 -3.04
C ASN A 139 -2.01 -16.60 -2.56
N ASP A 140 -3.30 -16.47 -2.26
CA ASP A 140 -3.87 -15.21 -1.77
C ASP A 140 -3.26 -14.79 -0.42
N MET A 141 -3.05 -15.77 0.47
CA MET A 141 -2.37 -15.51 1.74
C MET A 141 -0.91 -15.07 1.56
N LYS A 142 -0.20 -15.60 0.55
CA LYS A 142 1.15 -15.11 0.20
C LYS A 142 1.11 -13.68 -0.31
N VAL A 143 0.14 -13.33 -1.15
CA VAL A 143 -0.04 -11.97 -1.66
C VAL A 143 -0.32 -11.01 -0.50
N LEU A 144 -1.22 -11.39 0.42
CA LEU A 144 -1.51 -10.59 1.61
C LEU A 144 -0.26 -10.42 2.49
N ALA A 145 0.47 -11.51 2.76
CA ALA A 145 1.68 -11.47 3.57
C ALA A 145 2.76 -10.57 2.94
N ALA A 146 3.00 -10.70 1.63
CA ALA A 146 3.91 -9.84 0.90
C ALA A 146 3.49 -8.37 1.01
N SER A 147 2.19 -8.09 0.90
CA SER A 147 1.65 -6.74 1.02
C SER A 147 1.86 -6.15 2.42
N VAL A 148 1.60 -6.93 3.47
CA VAL A 148 1.83 -6.51 4.85
C VAL A 148 3.32 -6.22 5.09
N ILE A 149 4.21 -7.12 4.67
CA ILE A 149 5.67 -6.94 4.81
C ILE A 149 6.12 -5.68 4.08
N LEU A 150 5.67 -5.46 2.85
CA LEU A 150 5.99 -4.26 2.07
C LEU A 150 5.53 -2.98 2.79
N ASN A 151 4.28 -2.95 3.27
CA ASN A 151 3.73 -1.79 3.96
C ASN A 151 4.44 -1.50 5.29
N ILE A 152 4.78 -2.54 6.07
CA ILE A 152 5.59 -2.40 7.28
C ILE A 152 6.99 -1.88 6.95
N GLY A 153 7.64 -2.44 5.93
CA GLY A 153 8.98 -2.03 5.50
C GLY A 153 9.02 -0.56 5.08
N VAL A 154 8.05 -0.12 4.30
CA VAL A 154 7.92 1.29 3.90
C VAL A 154 7.62 2.18 5.10
N LEU A 155 6.72 1.79 6.00
CA LEU A 155 6.45 2.55 7.23
C LEU A 155 7.71 2.69 8.10
N ALA A 156 8.47 1.61 8.29
CA ALA A 156 9.71 1.62 9.04
C ALA A 156 10.76 2.55 8.41
N LEU A 157 10.89 2.54 7.07
CA LEU A 157 11.76 3.45 6.34
C LEU A 157 11.35 4.91 6.56
N ILE A 158 10.06 5.24 6.46
CA ILE A 158 9.57 6.61 6.68
C ILE A 158 9.81 7.06 8.12
N ILE A 159 9.60 6.20 9.11
CA ILE A 159 9.90 6.50 10.52
C ILE A 159 11.39 6.75 10.72
N LEU A 160 12.26 5.95 10.10
CA LEU A 160 13.71 6.12 10.15
C LEU A 160 14.13 7.48 9.58
N LEU A 161 13.69 7.79 8.35
CA LEU A 161 14.00 9.07 7.69
C LEU A 161 13.51 10.27 8.50
N PHE A 162 12.30 10.18 9.05
CA PHE A 162 11.74 11.22 9.92
C PHE A 162 12.57 11.42 11.20
N THR A 163 13.01 10.32 11.82
CA THR A 163 13.83 10.37 13.04
C THR A 163 15.21 10.97 12.75
N LEU A 164 15.83 10.59 11.64
CA LEU A 164 17.12 11.14 11.20
C LEU A 164 17.03 12.66 10.94
N ASP A 165 15.95 13.14 10.30
CA ASP A 165 15.72 14.58 10.08
C ASP A 165 15.63 15.36 11.41
N ILE A 166 14.92 14.81 12.40
CA ILE A 166 14.83 15.41 13.74
C ILE A 166 16.21 15.49 14.40
N LEU A 167 16.98 14.40 14.36
CA LEU A 167 18.32 14.34 14.95
C LEU A 167 19.29 15.32 14.27
N TYR A 168 19.23 15.40 12.94
CA TYR A 168 20.03 16.33 12.15
C TYR A 168 19.74 17.79 12.51
N LYS A 169 18.45 18.17 12.59
CA LYS A 169 18.04 19.53 13.00
C LYS A 169 18.50 19.88 14.41
N LYS A 170 18.36 18.94 15.35
CA LYS A 170 18.81 19.12 16.73
C LYS A 170 20.33 19.29 16.83
N TYR A 171 21.10 18.56 16.02
CA TYR A 171 22.55 18.69 15.96
C TYR A 171 22.97 20.08 15.43
N LYS A 172 22.35 20.54 14.34
CA LYS A 172 22.65 21.86 13.74
C LYS A 172 22.37 23.01 14.71
N LEU A 173 21.27 22.95 15.47
CA LEU A 173 20.89 23.97 16.45
C LEU A 173 21.82 24.06 17.67
N ARG A 174 22.57 23.00 17.99
CA ARG A 174 23.55 22.99 19.11
C ARG A 174 24.92 23.55 18.74
N ARG A 175 25.17 23.80 17.44
CA ARG A 175 26.44 24.35 16.93
C ARG A 175 26.39 25.87 16.69
N ILE A 176 25.22 26.48 16.78
CA ILE A 176 25.00 27.94 16.70
C ILE A 176 24.88 28.45 18.13
#